data_AF-A0A2U2I4U5-F1
#
_entry.id   AF-A0A2U2I4U5-F1
#
_cell.length_a   1.000
_cell.length_b   1.000
_cell.length_c   1.000
_cell.angle_alpha   90.00
_cell.angle_beta   90.00
_cell.angle_gamma   90.00
#
_symmetry.space_group_name_H-M   'P 1'
#
loop_
_entity.id
_entity.type
_entity.pdbx_description
1 polymer ?
#
loop_
_entity_poly.entity_id
_entity_poly.type
_entity_poly.pdbx_seq_one_letter_code
_entity_poly.pdbx_strand_id
1 'polypeptide(L)'
;MRRRGAIRIGLSYRYTLAPGKTLADFNMEAQEDLLANYYVLRFLGSPAGMRQPQPASSLALFEAVLGGFLADPASRLGLPSSPWRALGSHRQ
;
A
#
# COMPACT_ATOMS: atom_id res chain seq x y z
N MET A 1 7.65 -13.12 26.79
CA MET A 1 6.86 -12.29 25.86
C MET A 1 7.72 -11.13 25.37
N ARG A 2 8.12 -11.09 24.08
CA ARG A 2 8.99 -10.02 23.54
C ARG A 2 8.14 -9.05 22.72
N ARG A 3 7.80 -7.89 23.31
CA ARG A 3 7.16 -6.79 22.57
C ARG A 3 8.17 -6.25 21.56
N ARG A 4 7.96 -6.53 20.27
CA ARG A 4 8.67 -5.86 19.18
C ARG A 4 7.82 -4.68 18.70
N GLY A 5 7.66 -3.69 19.57
CA GLY A 5 7.24 -2.36 19.15
C GLY A 5 8.48 -1.63 18.65
N ALA A 6 8.77 -1.74 17.35
CA ALA A 6 9.75 -0.86 16.74
C ALA A 6 9.18 0.55 16.75
N ILE A 7 9.87 1.44 17.46
CA ILE A 7 9.57 2.87 17.54
C ILE A 7 9.57 3.43 16.10
N ARG A 8 8.39 3.79 15.57
CA ARG A 8 8.25 4.44 14.25
C ARG A 8 8.41 5.96 14.36
N ILE A 9 9.59 6.43 14.72
CA ILE A 9 9.92 7.86 14.69
C ILE A 9 10.64 8.17 13.38
N GLY A 10 9.99 8.92 12.48
CA GLY A 10 10.68 9.72 11.46
C GLY A 10 10.55 9.35 9.98
N LEU A 11 9.83 8.28 9.60
CA LEU A 11 9.58 8.01 8.17
C LEU A 11 8.34 8.78 7.74
N SER A 12 8.47 9.67 6.76
CA SER A 12 7.34 10.43 6.23
C SER A 12 6.28 9.47 5.69
N TYR A 13 5.14 9.39 6.39
CA TYR A 13 3.96 8.55 6.07
C TYR A 13 3.19 9.05 4.83
N ARG A 14 3.72 10.06 4.13
CA ARG A 14 3.10 10.63 2.94
C ARG A 14 3.55 9.88 1.72
N TYR A 15 2.62 9.24 1.04
CA TYR A 15 2.90 8.62 -0.26
C TYR A 15 2.73 9.66 -1.36
N THR A 16 3.51 9.49 -2.44
CA THR A 16 3.37 10.29 -3.65
C THR A 16 2.99 9.35 -4.79
N LEU A 17 1.79 9.53 -5.32
CA LEU A 17 1.36 8.87 -6.54
C LEU A 17 2.15 9.43 -7.71
N ALA A 18 2.62 8.54 -8.58
CA ALA A 18 3.29 8.92 -9.81
C ALA A 18 2.97 7.87 -10.88
N PRO A 19 2.89 8.28 -12.16
CA PRO A 19 2.78 7.34 -13.26
C PRO A 19 3.93 6.31 -13.22
N GLY A 20 3.62 5.06 -13.57
CA GLY A 20 4.61 3.97 -13.59
C GLY A 20 4.91 3.34 -12.22
N LYS A 21 4.39 3.88 -11.12
CA LYS A 21 4.41 3.19 -9.82
C LYS A 21 3.31 2.14 -9.72
N THR A 22 3.56 1.15 -8.89
CA THR A 22 2.65 0.08 -8.50
C THR A 22 2.45 0.10 -6.98
N LEU A 23 1.42 -0.59 -6.47
CA LEU A 23 1.21 -0.76 -5.04
C LEU A 23 2.44 -1.32 -4.30
N ALA A 24 3.25 -2.16 -4.97
CA ALA A 24 4.46 -2.77 -4.42
C ALA A 24 5.60 -1.76 -4.14
N ASP A 25 5.58 -0.59 -4.79
CA ASP A 25 6.59 0.47 -4.61
C ASP A 25 6.40 1.27 -3.31
N PHE A 26 5.35 0.98 -2.56
CA PHE A 26 5.00 1.63 -1.30
C PHE A 26 5.21 0.70 -0.12
N ASN A 27 5.58 1.26 1.03
CA ASN A 27 5.64 0.49 2.28
C ASN A 27 4.22 0.10 2.76
N MET A 28 4.11 -0.86 3.68
CA MET A 28 2.80 -1.40 4.09
C MET A 28 1.83 -0.35 4.66
N GLU A 29 2.31 0.70 5.31
CA GLU A 29 1.45 1.76 5.85
C GLU A 29 0.95 2.68 4.74
N ALA A 30 1.82 3.02 3.80
CA ALA A 30 1.47 3.77 2.62
C ALA A 30 0.50 2.97 1.72
N GLN A 31 0.68 1.65 1.61
CA GLN A 31 -0.25 0.76 0.90
C GLN A 31 -1.66 0.81 1.50
N GLU A 32 -1.78 0.75 2.84
CA GLU A 32 -3.06 0.89 3.55
C GLU A 32 -3.72 2.24 3.25
N ASP A 33 -2.97 3.35 3.41
CA ASP A 33 -3.48 4.70 3.16
C ASP A 33 -3.93 4.88 1.70
N LEU A 34 -3.22 4.28 0.73
CA LEU A 34 -3.54 4.32 -0.69
C LEU A 34 -4.89 3.64 -0.98
N LEU A 35 -5.14 2.48 -0.37
CA LEU A 35 -6.40 1.74 -0.51
C LEU A 35 -7.57 2.48 0.14
N ALA A 36 -7.36 3.04 1.33
CA ALA A 36 -8.40 3.81 2.03
C ALA A 36 -8.82 5.05 1.22
N ASN A 37 -7.84 5.79 0.69
CA ASN A 37 -8.08 6.98 -0.11
C ASN A 37 -8.73 6.64 -1.46
N TYR A 38 -8.33 5.54 -2.11
CA TYR A 38 -9.02 5.04 -3.30
C TYR A 38 -10.47 4.70 -2.99
N TYR A 39 -10.75 4.02 -1.86
CA TYR A 39 -12.12 3.66 -1.49
C TYR A 39 -13.02 4.90 -1.32
N VAL A 40 -12.51 5.89 -0.58
CA VAL A 40 -13.21 7.18 -0.38
C VAL A 40 -13.48 7.86 -1.72
N LEU A 41 -12.50 7.89 -2.63
CA LEU A 41 -12.64 8.56 -3.91
C LEU A 41 -13.59 7.80 -4.86
N ARG A 42 -13.45 6.48 -4.95
CA ARG A 42 -14.17 5.62 -5.90
C ARG A 42 -15.62 5.36 -5.49
N PHE A 43 -15.86 5.12 -4.20
CA PHE A 43 -17.15 4.63 -3.71
C PHE A 43 -17.93 5.68 -2.90
N LEU A 44 -17.25 6.60 -2.22
CA LEU A 44 -17.92 7.67 -1.46
C LEU A 44 -17.98 8.99 -2.23
N GLY A 45 -17.20 9.16 -3.30
CA GLY A 45 -17.17 10.37 -4.12
C GLY A 45 -16.82 11.64 -3.34
N SER A 46 -16.20 11.51 -2.17
CA SER A 46 -16.00 12.61 -1.23
C SER A 46 -14.51 12.78 -0.89
N PRO A 47 -13.77 13.61 -1.64
CA PRO A 47 -12.34 13.86 -1.38
C PRO A 47 -12.06 14.39 0.04
N ALA A 48 -13.06 14.98 0.69
CA ALA A 48 -12.96 15.48 2.07
C ALA A 48 -12.80 14.36 3.11
N GLY A 49 -13.17 13.11 2.78
CA GLY A 49 -12.98 11.94 3.66
C GLY A 49 -11.60 11.31 3.57
N MET A 50 -10.71 11.80 2.70
CA MET A 50 -9.38 11.22 2.49
C MET A 50 -8.44 11.65 3.61
N ARG A 51 -7.60 10.71 4.08
CA ARG A 51 -6.53 11.00 5.06
C ARG A 51 -5.49 11.95 4.48
N GLN A 52 -5.28 11.87 3.16
CA GLN A 52 -4.46 12.78 2.37
C GLN A 52 -5.28 13.22 1.16
N PRO A 53 -5.93 14.40 1.22
CA PRO A 53 -6.73 14.91 0.11
C PRO A 53 -5.90 14.95 -1.16
N GLN A 54 -6.38 14.28 -2.20
CA GLN A 54 -5.83 14.36 -3.55
C GLN A 54 -6.88 14.99 -4.46
N PRO A 55 -6.47 15.68 -5.54
CA PRO A 55 -7.41 16.16 -6.55
C PRO A 55 -8.30 15.03 -7.04
N ALA A 56 -9.60 15.27 -7.22
CA ALA A 56 -10.53 14.25 -7.73
C ALA A 56 -10.14 13.71 -9.11
N SER A 57 -9.39 14.49 -9.90
CA SER A 57 -8.75 14.08 -11.16
C SER A 57 -7.68 12.99 -11.00
N SER A 58 -7.36 12.59 -9.76
CA SER A 58 -6.37 11.55 -9.46
C SER A 58 -6.93 10.14 -9.49
N LEU A 59 -8.24 9.92 -9.69
CA LEU A 59 -8.83 8.57 -9.69
C LEU A 59 -8.14 7.65 -10.71
N ALA A 60 -7.92 8.12 -11.94
CA ALA A 60 -7.21 7.37 -12.96
C ALA A 60 -5.77 7.01 -12.54
N LEU A 61 -5.11 7.87 -11.75
CA LEU A 61 -3.77 7.61 -11.24
C LEU A 61 -3.78 6.57 -10.11
N PHE A 62 -4.82 6.57 -9.26
CA PHE A 62 -5.04 5.49 -8.30
C PHE A 62 -5.28 4.16 -9.01
N GLU A 63 -6.16 4.13 -10.01
CA GLU A 63 -6.45 2.91 -10.78
C GLU A 63 -5.21 2.38 -11.52
N ALA A 64 -4.35 3.27 -12.03
CA ALA A 64 -3.08 2.86 -12.64
C ALA A 64 -2.12 2.22 -11.61
N VAL A 65 -1.93 2.85 -10.45
CA VAL A 65 -1.04 2.34 -9.39
C VAL A 65 -1.58 1.04 -8.77
N LEU A 66 -2.91 0.94 -8.62
CA LEU A 66 -3.60 -0.21 -8.06
C LEU A 66 -3.94 -1.28 -9.10
N GLY A 67 -3.68 -1.05 -10.40
CA GLY A 67 -4.18 -1.90 -11.48
C GLY A 67 -3.82 -3.38 -11.31
N GLY A 68 -2.57 -3.68 -10.93
CA GLY A 68 -2.15 -5.06 -10.65
C GLY A 68 -2.87 -5.68 -9.45
N PHE A 69 -3.12 -4.90 -8.39
CA PHE A 69 -3.85 -5.36 -7.21
C PHE A 69 -5.35 -5.53 -7.49
N LEU A 70 -5.97 -4.63 -8.26
CA LEU A 70 -7.39 -4.71 -8.62
C LEU A 70 -7.65 -5.89 -9.58
N ALA A 71 -6.69 -6.22 -10.44
CA ALA A 71 -6.77 -7.37 -11.34
C ALA A 71 -6.64 -8.71 -10.60
N ASP A 72 -5.74 -8.79 -9.60
CA ASP A 72 -5.58 -9.98 -8.76
C ASP A 72 -5.23 -9.59 -7.30
N PRO A 73 -6.23 -9.39 -6.43
CA PRO A 73 -6.00 -9.04 -5.02
C PRO A 73 -5.35 -10.16 -4.21
N ALA A 74 -5.42 -11.42 -4.68
CA ALA A 74 -4.81 -12.57 -4.04
C ALA A 74 -3.33 -12.73 -4.41
N SER A 75 -2.85 -11.96 -5.39
CA SER A 75 -1.46 -11.94 -5.81
C SER A 75 -0.54 -11.58 -4.66
N ARG A 76 0.44 -12.44 -4.42
CA ARG A 76 1.50 -12.20 -3.42
C ARG A 76 2.62 -11.29 -3.94
N LEU A 77 2.60 -10.93 -5.22
CA LEU A 77 3.65 -10.13 -5.85
C LEU A 77 3.75 -8.71 -5.27
N GLY A 78 2.68 -8.19 -4.65
CA GLY A 78 2.66 -6.89 -3.97
C GLY A 78 2.98 -6.91 -2.47
N LEU A 79 3.18 -8.10 -1.89
CA LEU A 79 3.46 -8.25 -0.45
C LEU A 79 4.97 -8.38 -0.21
N PRO A 80 5.51 -7.79 0.87
CA PRO A 80 6.90 -8.04 1.25
C PRO A 80 7.11 -9.54 1.48
N SER A 81 7.97 -10.15 0.67
CA SER A 81 8.34 -11.55 0.80
C SER A 81 8.96 -11.76 2.17
N SER A 82 8.35 -12.62 2.99
CA SER A 82 8.85 -12.87 4.33
C SER A 82 10.16 -13.67 4.28
N PRO A 83 11.29 -13.12 4.76
CA PRO A 83 12.59 -13.78 4.66
C PRO A 83 12.69 -15.06 5.51
N TRP A 84 11.74 -15.30 6.43
CA TRP A 84 11.76 -16.47 7.31
C TRP A 84 11.40 -17.79 6.61
N ARG A 85 10.80 -17.78 5.42
CA ARG A 85 10.56 -19.03 4.65
C ARG A 85 11.82 -19.59 3.98
N ALA A 86 12.83 -18.75 3.74
CA ALA A 86 14.07 -19.19 3.10
C ALA A 86 15.04 -19.90 4.07
N LEU A 87 14.90 -19.69 5.38
CA LEU A 87 15.81 -20.22 6.41
C LEU A 87 15.31 -21.51 7.08
N GLY A 88 14.18 -22.07 6.63
CA GLY A 88 13.53 -23.24 7.26
C GLY A 88 13.87 -24.61 6.65
N SER A 89 14.73 -24.70 5.62
CA SER A 89 14.96 -25.94 4.85
C SER A 89 16.35 -26.56 5.03
N HIS A 90 16.98 -26.35 6.18
CA HIS A 90 18.18 -27.11 6.58
C HIS A 90 18.02 -27.65 8.01
N ARG A 91 17.31 -28.77 8.14
CA ARG A 91 17.61 -29.81 9.13
C ARG A 91 17.39 -31.15 8.47
N GLN A 92 18.52 -31.81 8.13
CA GLN A 92 18.59 -33.26 8.17
C GLN A 92 18.59 -33.70 9.64
#